data_AF-A0A920MYU2-F1
#
_entry.id   AF-A0A920MYU2-F1
#
_cell.length_a   1.000
_cell.length_b   1.000
_cell.length_c   1.000
_cell.angle_alpha   90.00
_cell.angle_beta   90.00
_cell.angle_gamma   90.00
#
_symmetry.space_group_name_H-M   'P 1'
#
loop_
_entity.id
_entity.type
_entity.pdbx_description
1 polymer ?
#
loop_
_entity_poly.entity_id
_entity_poly.type
_entity_poly.pdbx_seq_one_letter_code
_entity_poly.pdbx_strand_id
1 'polypeptide(L)' 'MTVNFSLTQITDAGLVHLTELTNTQTLYLWSTPSTDQALAHLKGMTNLQTLNLGSTQITDAAVVNLKGMIKF' A
#
# COMPACT_ATOMS: atom_id res chain seq x y z
N MET A 1 -11.84 -0.06 7.87
CA MET A 1 -11.97 -1.38 7.20
C MET A 1 -10.58 -1.97 6.95
N THR A 2 -10.46 -3.30 6.97
CA THR A 2 -9.20 -4.01 6.66
C THR A 2 -9.28 -4.66 5.29
N VAL A 3 -8.24 -4.51 4.49
CA VAL A 3 -8.04 -5.19 3.20
C VAL A 3 -6.74 -5.98 3.27
N ASN A 4 -6.78 -7.26 2.87
CA ASN A 4 -5.62 -8.15 2.94
C ASN A 4 -5.36 -8.81 1.58
N PHE A 5 -4.21 -8.50 0.99
CA PHE A 5 -3.68 -9.13 -0.23
C PHE A 5 -2.37 -9.87 0.02
N SER A 6 -2.02 -10.15 1.28
CA SER A 6 -0.80 -10.88 1.60
C SER A 6 -0.80 -12.24 0.93
N LEU A 7 0.38 -12.71 0.48
CA LEU A 7 0.55 -13.98 -0.26
C LEU A 7 -0.20 -14.06 -1.60
N THR A 8 -0.67 -12.93 -2.14
CA THR A 8 -1.27 -12.90 -3.49
C THR A 8 -0.28 -12.42 -4.54
N GLN A 9 -0.67 -12.51 -5.81
CA GLN A 9 0.10 -12.01 -6.95
C GLN A 9 -0.28 -10.57 -7.33
N ILE A 10 -0.79 -9.78 -6.38
CA ILE A 10 -1.11 -8.37 -6.65
C ILE A 10 0.17 -7.60 -7.01
N THR A 11 0.11 -6.87 -8.12
CA THR A 11 1.20 -6.03 -8.62
C THR A 11 0.83 -4.56 -8.49
N ASP A 12 1.78 -3.68 -8.79
CA ASP A 12 1.56 -2.22 -8.81
C ASP A 12 0.33 -1.84 -9.65
N ALA A 13 0.14 -2.50 -10.80
CA ALA A 13 -1.02 -2.30 -11.67
C ALA A 13 -2.34 -2.69 -10.99
N GLY A 14 -2.35 -3.74 -10.18
CA GLY A 14 -3.52 -4.13 -9.40
C GLY A 14 -3.85 -3.14 -8.27
N LEU A 15 -2.83 -2.49 -7.70
CA LEU A 15 -2.99 -1.54 -6.60
C LEU A 15 -3.58 -0.19 -7.02
N VAL A 16 -3.52 0.16 -8.30
CA VAL A 16 -4.17 1.38 -8.86
C VAL A 16 -5.65 1.46 -8.48
N HIS A 17 -6.34 0.31 -8.46
CA HIS A 17 -7.76 0.21 -8.16
C HIS A 17 -8.10 0.36 -6.67
N LEU A 18 -7.12 0.36 -5.76
CA LEU A 18 -7.38 0.51 -4.32
C LEU A 18 -7.61 1.95 -3.89
N THR A 19 -7.32 2.93 -4.76
CA THR A 19 -7.51 4.36 -4.49
C THR A 19 -8.96 4.72 -4.15
N GLU A 20 -9.92 3.97 -4.70
CA GLU A 20 -11.36 4.19 -4.44
C GLU A 20 -11.81 3.66 -3.07
N LEU A 21 -10.99 2.82 -2.42
CA LEU A 21 -11.28 2.23 -1.11
C LEU A 21 -10.93 3.19 0.03
N THR A 22 -11.46 4.40 -0.03
CA THR A 22 -11.14 5.52 0.87
C THR A 22 -11.43 5.22 2.35
N ASN A 23 -12.28 4.24 2.68
CA ASN A 23 -12.58 3.83 4.05
C ASN A 23 -11.61 2.75 4.62
N THR A 24 -10.60 2.35 3.85
CA THR A 24 -9.58 1.39 4.29
C THR A 24 -8.66 2.03 5.32
N GLN A 25 -8.52 1.36 6.47
CA GLN A 25 -7.67 1.77 7.58
C GLN A 25 -6.43 0.86 7.69
N THR A 26 -6.56 -0.40 7.25
CA THR A 26 -5.46 -1.36 7.29
C THR A 26 -5.33 -2.04 5.94
N LEU A 27 -4.13 -2.00 5.36
CA LEU A 27 -3.79 -2.68 4.12
C LEU A 27 -2.59 -3.60 4.35
N TYR A 28 -2.77 -4.89 4.10
CA TYR A 28 -1.70 -5.87 4.16
C TYR A 28 -1.26 -6.28 2.74
N LEU A 29 0.02 -6.06 2.42
CA LEU A 29 0.67 -6.43 1.15
C LEU A 29 1.86 -7.37 1.38
N TRP A 30 1.88 -8.10 2.49
CA TRP A 30 3.01 -8.95 2.86
C TRP A 30 3.26 -10.03 1.79
N SER A 31 4.52 -10.20 1.40
CA SER A 31 4.93 -11.20 0.40
C SER A 31 4.19 -11.05 -0.94
N THR A 32 4.12 -9.83 -1.48
CA THR A 32 3.58 -9.53 -2.81
C THR A 32 4.68 -9.02 -3.75
N PRO A 33 4.55 -9.18 -5.07
CA PRO A 33 5.54 -8.71 -6.04
C PRO A 33 5.54 -7.18 -6.25
N SER A 34 4.84 -6.41 -5.41
CA SER A 34 4.74 -4.94 -5.48
C SER A 34 6.10 -4.26 -5.33
N THR A 35 6.31 -3.17 -6.07
CA THR A 35 7.55 -2.38 -6.11
C THR A 35 7.32 -0.95 -5.59
N ASP A 36 8.35 -0.12 -5.58
CA ASP A 36 8.26 1.30 -5.21
C ASP A 36 7.15 2.07 -5.93
N GLN A 37 6.78 1.67 -7.16
CA GLN A 37 5.70 2.30 -7.91
C GLN A 37 4.33 2.11 -7.24
N ALA A 38 4.13 1.02 -6.50
CA ALA A 38 2.91 0.76 -5.74
C ALA A 38 2.54 1.93 -4.80
N LEU A 39 3.52 2.49 -4.09
CA LEU A 39 3.25 3.50 -3.06
C LEU A 39 2.76 4.82 -3.65
N ALA A 40 3.12 5.14 -4.89
CA ALA A 40 2.58 6.30 -5.60
C ALA A 40 1.06 6.18 -5.82
N HIS A 41 0.57 4.95 -6.03
CA HIS A 41 -0.86 4.68 -6.20
C HIS A 41 -1.63 4.72 -4.88
N LEU A 42 -1.01 4.44 -3.74
CA LEU A 42 -1.72 4.41 -2.45
C LEU A 42 -2.06 5.82 -1.92
N LYS A 43 -1.53 6.91 -2.49
CA LYS A 43 -1.68 8.30 -2.00
C LYS A 43 -3.12 8.76 -1.76
N GLY A 44 -4.09 8.19 -2.49
CA GLY A 44 -5.52 8.47 -2.32
C GLY A 44 -6.16 7.86 -1.06
N MET A 45 -5.48 6.92 -0.39
CA MET A 45 -6.01 6.20 0.77
C MET A 45 -5.83 7.01 2.06
N THR A 46 -6.50 8.16 2.16
CA THR A 46 -6.31 9.15 3.24
C THR A 46 -6.72 8.69 4.63
N ASN A 47 -7.50 7.60 4.75
CA ASN A 47 -7.87 7.01 6.04
C ASN A 47 -6.98 5.83 6.44
N LEU A 48 -5.93 5.51 5.66
CA LEU A 48 -5.02 4.42 5.94
C LEU A 48 -4.17 4.74 7.17
N GLN A 49 -4.21 3.83 8.15
CA GLN A 49 -3.49 3.94 9.43
C GLN A 49 -2.39 2.89 9.54
N THR A 50 -2.63 1.70 8.99
CA THR A 50 -1.69 0.57 9.04
C THR A 50 -1.39 0.08 7.63
N LEU A 51 -0.11 0.05 7.27
CA LEU A 51 0.38 -0.49 6.00
C LEU A 51 1.49 -1.50 6.29
N ASN A 52 1.30 -2.75 5.89
CA ASN A 52 2.32 -3.79 6.01
C ASN A 52 2.90 -4.12 4.63
N LEU A 53 4.20 -3.87 4.47
CA LEU A 53 4.97 -4.04 3.24
C LEU A 53 6.07 -5.11 3.37
N GLY A 54 6.03 -5.94 4.42
CA GLY A 54 7.08 -6.93 4.66
C GLY A 54 7.21 -7.92 3.49
N SER A 55 8.43 -8.35 3.19
CA SER A 55 8.72 -9.28 2.08
C SER A 55 8.19 -8.79 0.71
N THR A 56 8.17 -7.48 0.47
CA THR A 56 7.90 -6.88 -0.86
C THR A 56 9.20 -6.40 -1.51
N GLN A 57 9.12 -5.86 -2.74
CA GLN A 57 10.24 -5.20 -3.41
C GLN A 57 10.26 -3.68 -3.18
N ILE A 58 9.48 -3.20 -2.20
CA ILE A 58 9.44 -1.78 -1.82
C ILE A 58 10.64 -1.46 -0.95
N THR A 59 11.30 -0.34 -1.26
CA THR A 59 12.50 0.15 -0.59
C THR A 59 12.20 1.42 0.21
N ASP A 60 13.14 1.81 1.07
CA ASP A 60 13.04 3.05 1.85
C ASP A 60 12.92 4.31 0.97
N ALA A 61 13.40 4.24 -0.28
CA ALA A 61 13.29 5.35 -1.22
C ALA A 61 11.82 5.72 -1.52
N ALA A 62 10.91 4.75 -1.46
CA ALA A 62 9.49 4.97 -1.75
C ALA A 62 8.69 5.53 -0.57
N VAL A 63 9.26 5.53 0.65
CA VAL A 63 8.59 6.05 1.86
C VAL A 63 8.22 7.53 1.72
N VAL A 64 8.93 8.28 0.88
CA VAL A 64 8.60 9.68 0.55
C VAL A 64 7.18 9.84 -0.01
N ASN A 65 6.64 8.79 -0.67
CA ASN A 65 5.28 8.79 -1.22
C ASN A 65 4.20 8.62 -0.13
N LEU A 66 4.57 8.13 1.06
CA LEU A 66 3.66 7.95 2.21
C LEU A 66 3.54 9.19 3.08
N LYS A 67 4.37 10.21 2.84
CA LYS A 67 4.40 11.43 3.65
C LYS A 67 3.03 12.11 3.62
N GLY A 68 2.43 12.30 4.80
CA GLY A 68 1.12 12.93 4.96
C GLY A 68 -0.08 11.99 4.82
N MET A 69 0.15 10.72 4.45
CA MET A 69 -0.91 9.69 4.46
C MET A 69 -1.04 9.03 5.83
N ILE A 70 0.09 8.74 6.46
CA ILE A 70 0.16 8.00 7.72
C ILE A 70 0.76 8.93 8.77
N LYS A 71 0.08 9.05 9.91
CA LYS A 71 0.62 9.73 11.09
C LYS A 71 1.49 8.71 11.83
N PHE A 72 2.79 8.96 11.89
CA PHE A 72 3.73 8.18 12.69
C PHE A 72 3.56 8.46 14.18
#